data_AF-A0A5J5VTW8-F1
#
_entry.id   AF-A0A5J5VTW8-F1
#
_cell.length_a   1.000
_cell.length_b   1.000
_cell.length_c   1.000
_cell.angle_alpha   90.00
_cell.angle_beta   90.00
_cell.angle_gamma   90.00
#
_symmetry.space_group_name_H-M   'P 1'
#
loop_
_entity.id
_entity.type
_entity.pdbx_description
1 polymer ?
#
loop_
_entity_poly.entity_id
_entity_poly.type
_entity_poly.pdbx_seq_one_letter_code
_entity_poly.pdbx_strand_id
1 'polypeptide(L)'
;MTLFVPLLSVVSLDPVVGAISAGNAIVLKPSEMAPASSSLLAKLVADYLDSSCIKVVEGAVPETSALLEQKWDKILYTGPLLIYNHLPSPLTESFMS
;
A
#
# COMPACT_ATOMS: atom_id res chain seq x y z
N MET A 1 4.70 4.15 10.87
CA MET A 1 4.86 3.44 9.59
C MET A 1 3.49 3.06 9.05
N THR A 2 3.15 3.59 7.89
CA THR A 2 1.83 3.47 7.24
C THR A 2 1.92 2.51 6.06
N LEU A 3 0.98 1.58 5.93
CA LEU A 3 0.87 0.69 4.78
C LEU A 3 -0.25 1.18 3.85
N PHE A 4 0.01 1.17 2.56
CA PHE A 4 -0.95 1.50 1.52
C PHE A 4 -1.10 0.30 0.59
N VAL A 5 -2.30 -0.31 0.55
CA VAL A 5 -2.62 -1.50 -0.23
C VAL A 5 -3.67 -1.19 -1.32
N PRO A 6 -3.27 -0.74 -2.51
CA PRO A 6 -4.19 -0.54 -3.63
C PRO A 6 -4.38 -1.82 -4.45
N LEU A 7 -5.62 -2.33 -4.53
CA LEU A 7 -5.94 -3.46 -5.41
C LEU A 7 -6.57 -3.07 -6.75
N LEU A 8 -6.98 -1.80 -6.92
CA LEU A 8 -7.49 -1.30 -8.20
C LEU A 8 -6.42 -0.52 -8.96
N SER A 9 -6.36 -0.73 -10.27
CA SER A 9 -5.28 -0.48 -11.23
C SER A 9 -4.72 0.96 -11.36
N VAL A 10 -5.09 1.88 -10.48
CA VAL A 10 -4.55 3.24 -10.37
C VAL A 10 -4.18 3.47 -8.91
N VAL A 11 -2.87 3.58 -8.63
CA VAL A 11 -2.41 4.13 -7.36
C VAL A 11 -2.98 5.54 -7.25
N SER A 12 -3.93 5.76 -6.35
CA SER A 12 -4.28 7.12 -5.94
C SER A 12 -3.06 7.67 -5.21
N LEU A 13 -2.33 8.57 -5.86
CA LEU A 13 -1.15 9.20 -5.26
C LEU A 13 -1.55 10.21 -4.17
N ASP A 14 -2.79 10.73 -4.20
CA ASP A 14 -3.32 11.63 -3.18
C ASP A 14 -3.06 11.18 -1.73
N PRO A 15 -3.45 9.96 -1.30
CA PRO A 15 -3.14 9.47 0.04
C PRO A 15 -1.64 9.26 0.30
N VAL A 16 -0.85 8.98 -0.74
CA VAL A 16 0.61 8.85 -0.63
C VAL A 16 1.22 10.21 -0.34
N VAL A 17 0.83 11.25 -1.08
CA VAL A 17 1.27 12.63 -0.86
C VAL A 17 0.89 13.09 0.54
N GLY A 18 -0.34 12.79 0.98
CA GLY A 18 -0.79 13.06 2.36
C GLY A 18 0.10 12.41 3.41
N ALA A 19 0.37 11.10 3.27
CA ALA A 19 1.20 10.36 4.20
C ALA A 19 2.65 10.87 4.24
N ILE A 20 3.25 11.20 3.09
CA ILE A 20 4.60 11.79 2.99
C ILE A 20 4.62 13.15 3.68
N SER A 21 3.64 14.01 3.40
CA SER A 21 3.58 15.37 3.97
C SER A 21 3.40 15.35 5.49
N ALA A 22 2.74 14.32 6.02
CA ALA A 22 2.60 14.08 7.45
C ALA A 22 3.85 13.44 8.09
N GLY A 23 4.93 13.20 7.32
CA GLY A 23 6.18 12.64 7.82
C GLY A 23 6.15 11.14 8.08
N ASN A 24 5.23 10.40 7.46
CA ASN A 24 5.15 8.94 7.63
C ASN A 24 6.10 8.21 6.69
N ALA A 25 6.71 7.14 7.20
CA ALA A 25 7.28 6.09 6.36
C ALA A 25 6.15 5.24 5.76
N ILE A 26 6.28 4.89 4.47
CA ILE A 26 5.20 4.31 3.67
C ILE A 26 5.67 3.03 2.99
N VAL A 27 4.82 2.02 2.99
CA VAL A 27 4.93 0.89 2.07
C VAL A 27 3.74 0.90 1.11
N LEU A 28 4.03 0.88 -0.19
CA LEU A 28 3.05 0.88 -1.28
C LEU A 28 2.96 -0.53 -1.87
N LYS A 29 1.76 -1.11 -1.96
CA LYS A 29 1.53 -2.38 -2.65
C LYS A 29 0.66 -2.22 -3.90
N PRO A 30 1.22 -1.87 -5.07
CA PRO A 30 0.47 -1.78 -6.32
C PRO A 30 -0.22 -3.09 -6.70
N SER A 31 -1.32 -2.98 -7.46
CA SER A 31 -2.13 -4.13 -7.88
C SER A 31 -1.38 -5.03 -8.87
N GLU A 32 -1.41 -6.34 -8.63
CA GLU A 32 -0.89 -7.36 -9.55
C GLU A 32 -1.58 -7.37 -10.92
N MET A 33 -2.79 -6.81 -11.00
CA MET A 33 -3.59 -6.71 -12.22
C MET A 33 -3.05 -5.66 -13.21
N ALA A 34 -2.10 -4.82 -12.79
CA ALA A 34 -1.51 -3.74 -13.60
C ALA A 34 0.02 -3.77 -13.55
N PRO A 35 0.68 -4.81 -14.09
CA PRO A 35 2.12 -5.04 -13.91
C PRO A 35 2.99 -3.92 -14.51
N ALA A 36 2.60 -3.37 -15.67
CA ALA A 36 3.35 -2.27 -16.29
C ALA A 36 3.37 -1.00 -15.42
N SER A 37 2.23 -0.64 -14.84
CA SER A 37 2.12 0.51 -13.93
C SER A 37 2.84 0.25 -12.61
N SER A 38 2.73 -0.97 -12.09
CA SER A 38 3.39 -1.42 -10.86
C SER A 38 4.91 -1.28 -10.96
N SER A 39 5.51 -1.84 -12.00
CA SER A 39 6.97 -1.79 -12.17
C SER A 39 7.47 -0.39 -12.47
N LEU A 40 6.71 0.42 -13.21
CA LEU A 40 7.04 1.83 -13.41
C LEU A 40 7.04 2.59 -12.07
N LEU A 41 6.05 2.35 -11.22
CA LEU A 41 5.95 2.99 -9.91
C LEU A 41 7.07 2.53 -8.97
N ALA A 42 7.38 1.23 -8.94
CA ALA A 42 8.52 0.70 -8.19
C ALA A 42 9.83 1.38 -8.59
N LYS A 43 10.06 1.53 -9.90
CA LYS A 43 11.23 2.23 -10.42
C LYS A 43 11.27 3.70 -10.05
N LEU A 44 10.19 4.45 -10.29
CA LEU A 44 10.14 5.89 -10.01
C LEU A 44 10.27 6.18 -8.51
N VAL A 45 9.64 5.40 -7.65
CA VAL A 45 9.78 5.57 -6.20
C VAL A 45 11.22 5.32 -5.78
N ALA A 46 11.89 4.30 -6.31
CA ALA A 46 13.29 4.04 -6.01
C ALA A 46 14.24 5.14 -6.54
N ASP A 47 13.95 5.70 -7.71
CA ASP A 47 14.79 6.71 -8.36
C ASP A 47 14.63 8.12 -7.73
N TYR A 48 13.45 8.46 -7.22
CA TYR A 48 13.11 9.82 -6.80
C TYR A 48 12.82 9.99 -5.29
N LEU A 49 12.55 8.90 -4.56
CA LEU A 49 12.17 8.95 -3.15
C LEU A 49 13.16 8.17 -2.26
N ASP A 50 13.16 8.51 -0.97
CA ASP A 50 14.01 7.84 0.01
C ASP A 50 13.55 6.38 0.22
N SER A 51 14.32 5.45 -0.34
CA SER A 51 14.11 4.00 -0.22
C SER A 51 14.13 3.44 1.21
N SER A 52 14.66 4.19 2.18
CA SER A 52 14.63 3.80 3.60
C SER A 52 13.26 4.09 4.25
N CYS A 53 12.57 5.12 3.78
CA CYS A 53 11.28 5.55 4.30
C CYS A 53 10.11 5.13 3.41
N ILE A 54 10.30 5.00 2.10
CA ILE A 54 9.25 4.75 1.12
C ILE A 54 9.65 3.53 0.30
N LYS A 55 8.85 2.46 0.40
CA LYS A 55 9.09 1.21 -0.33
C LYS A 55 7.88 0.81 -1.16
N VAL A 56 8.16 0.20 -2.31
CA VAL A 56 7.14 -0.46 -3.13
C VAL A 56 7.33 -1.96 -3.02
N VAL A 57 6.27 -2.68 -2.68
CA VAL A 57 6.27 -4.15 -2.61
C VAL A 57 5.29 -4.64 -3.66
N GLU A 58 5.82 -5.24 -4.72
CA GLU A 58 5.03 -5.89 -5.75
C GLU A 58 4.73 -7.34 -5.33
N GLY A 59 3.54 -7.84 -5.68
CA GLY A 59 3.15 -9.20 -5.32
C GLY A 59 1.65 -9.42 -5.37
N ALA A 60 1.24 -10.66 -5.17
CA ALA A 60 -0.14 -11.09 -5.14
C ALA A 60 -0.63 -11.25 -3.69
N VAL A 61 -1.52 -12.21 -3.45
CA VAL A 61 -2.04 -12.56 -2.12
C VAL A 61 -0.93 -12.84 -1.08
N PRO A 62 0.12 -13.67 -1.35
CA PRO A 62 1.06 -14.05 -0.29
C PRO A 62 1.88 -12.87 0.24
N GLU A 63 2.32 -11.96 -0.61
CA GLU A 63 3.02 -10.74 -0.20
C GLU A 63 2.09 -9.80 0.55
N THR A 64 0.83 -9.72 0.13
CA THR A 64 -0.19 -8.93 0.82
C THR A 64 -0.45 -9.49 2.22
N SER A 65 -0.59 -10.80 2.38
CA SER A 65 -0.73 -11.46 3.68
C SER A 65 0.47 -11.21 4.58
N ALA A 66 1.69 -11.38 4.05
CA ALA A 66 2.91 -11.10 4.81
C ALA A 66 3.02 -9.63 5.25
N LEU A 67 2.57 -8.69 4.42
CA LEU A 67 2.49 -7.28 4.78
C LEU A 67 1.47 -7.06 5.89
N LEU A 68 0.29 -7.68 5.83
CA LEU A 68 -0.77 -7.52 6.83
C LEU A 68 -0.42 -8.13 8.19
N GLU A 69 0.51 -9.08 8.25
CA GLU A 69 1.05 -9.63 9.49
C GLU A 69 2.02 -8.68 10.20
N GLN A 70 2.54 -7.67 9.52
CA GLN A 70 3.40 -6.64 10.13
C GLN A 70 2.58 -5.65 10.95
N LYS A 71 3.24 -5.00 11.91
CA LYS A 71 2.62 -3.94 12.71
C LYS A 71 2.61 -2.61 11.95
N TRP A 72 1.42 -2.10 11.68
CA TRP A 72 1.22 -0.80 11.03
C TRP A 72 0.46 0.16 11.93
N ASP A 73 0.80 1.44 11.85
CA ASP A 73 0.06 2.49 12.56
C ASP A 73 -1.22 2.86 11.81
N LYS A 74 -1.18 2.79 10.48
CA LYS A 74 -2.35 3.01 9.63
C LYS A 74 -2.23 2.16 8.37
N ILE A 75 -3.34 1.56 7.96
CA ILE A 75 -3.44 0.86 6.68
C ILE A 75 -4.54 1.51 5.87
N LEU A 76 -4.22 1.90 4.64
CA LEU A 76 -5.20 2.44 3.70
C LEU A 76 -5.32 1.48 2.52
N TYR A 77 -6.54 1.06 2.22
CA TYR A 77 -6.85 0.08 1.19
C TYR A 77 -7.88 0.65 0.23
N THR A 78 -7.64 0.45 -1.06
CA THR A 78 -8.56 0.83 -2.13
C THR A 78 -8.85 -0.38 -3.01
N GLY A 79 -10.01 -0.98 -2.82
CA GLY A 79 -10.47 -2.15 -3.56
C GLY A 79 -11.86 -2.62 -3.09
N PRO A 80 -12.42 -3.66 -3.72
CA PRO A 80 -13.73 -4.19 -3.35
C PRO A 80 -13.73 -4.77 -1.93
N LEU A 81 -14.89 -4.69 -1.24
CA LEU A 81 -15.11 -5.21 0.12
C LEU A 81 -14.97 -6.74 0.25
N LEU A 82 -14.96 -7.50 -0.85
CA LEU A 82 -14.80 -8.96 -0.80
C LEU A 82 -13.48 -9.39 -0.18
N ILE A 83 -12.44 -8.58 -0.33
CA ILE A 83 -11.08 -8.85 0.17
C ILE A 83 -10.88 -8.30 1.58
N TYR A 84 -11.74 -7.36 1.99
CA TYR A 84 -11.80 -6.81 3.34
C TYR A 84 -12.16 -7.88 4.39
N ASN A 85 -12.99 -8.86 4.04
CA ASN A 85 -13.38 -9.95 4.94
C ASN A 85 -12.24 -10.94 5.26
N HIS A 86 -11.14 -10.88 4.51
CA HIS A 86 -9.93 -11.67 4.79
C HIS A 86 -8.90 -10.89 5.61
N LEU A 87 -9.18 -9.64 5.97
CA LEU A 87 -8.32 -8.84 6.82
C LEU A 87 -8.56 -9.18 8.31
N PRO A 88 -7.50 -9.23 9.14
CA PRO A 88 -7.66 -9.30 10.59
C PRO A 88 -8.63 -8.24 11.12
N SER A 89 -9.51 -8.61 12.06
CA SER A 89 -10.52 -7.73 12.67
C SER A 89 -10.02 -6.39 13.25
N PRO A 90 -8.79 -6.21 13.76
CA PRO A 90 -8.29 -4.89 14.16
C PRO A 90 -7.94 -3.97 12.98
N LEU A 91 -7.76 -4.52 11.76
CA LEU A 91 -7.40 -3.74 10.58
C LEU A 91 -8.64 -3.13 9.92
N THR A 92 -9.80 -3.78 10.04
CA THR A 92 -11.07 -3.33 9.45
C THR A 92 -11.47 -1.90 9.87
N GLU A 93 -11.21 -1.47 11.11
CA GLU A 93 -11.53 -0.11 11.58
C GLU A 93 -10.59 0.99 11.05
N SER A 94 -9.36 0.65 10.64
CA SER A 94 -8.38 1.63 10.14
C SER A 94 -8.63 2.10 8.71
N PHE A 95 -9.58 1.48 8.00
CA PHE A 95 -9.84 1.73 6.58
C PHE A 95 -10.84 2.86 6.29
N MET A 96 -11.52 3.41 7.30
CA MET A 96 -12.59 4.42 7.13
C MET A 96 -12.24 5.82 7.65
N SER A 97 -11.01 6.08 8.09
CA SER A 97 -10.57 7.42 8.54
C SER A 97 -9.29 7.88 7.88
#